data_AF-A0A1L9RP65-F1
#
_entry.id   AF-A0A1L9RP65-F1
#
_cell.length_a   1.000
_cell.length_b   1.000
_cell.length_c   1.000
_cell.angle_alpha   90.00
_cell.angle_beta   90.00
_cell.angle_gamma   90.00
#
_symmetry.space_group_name_H-M   'P 1'
#
loop_
_entity.id
_entity.type
_entity.pdbx_description
1 polymer ?
#
loop_
_entity_poly.entity_id
_entity_poly.type
_entity_poly.pdbx_seq_one_letter_code
_entity_poly.pdbx_strand_id
1 'polypeptide(L)'
;MQKIIRRTALARNQAQRKAIRATKNAQREEVKDSLRQRFAFNRMELDAIRGERQRRREDWLRGPLAPQRDAGPEGHSFGALSPQAMNPPSIPEHLRRKYINIAAGDRVCIIRGRDKGKINEVGRVEASNETVMVKELNQADVSFPSWLSEQHGSKSPFNTLSLPIPIDDVRLVVALDDPVTGNTRDVLVEHVYGGEPILEREYGTDTPRHTRYIAGENIEIPWPRSEPATQKDEEWDTLRMEVETPTWVPSLQSAPFPSSVLDELRNKFSKYRTRHDPEWVEAKKMEEYRKEYLQSRSLMTPKGEFLAMMKARKEERMKAKRDADGNLIMDDKTTEFIERFMQKNASSKAKSAA
;
A
#
# COMPACT_ATOMS: atom_id res chain seq x y z
N MET A 1 20.61 27.79 -14.50
CA MET A 1 20.18 26.37 -14.54
C MET A 1 19.48 25.87 -13.28
N GLN A 2 19.94 26.22 -12.07
CA GLN A 2 19.29 25.80 -10.82
C GLN A 2 17.79 26.18 -10.77
N LYS A 3 17.41 27.32 -11.36
CA LYS A 3 16.02 27.76 -11.47
C LYS A 3 15.12 26.78 -12.25
N ILE A 4 15.65 26.14 -13.29
CA ILE A 4 14.91 25.18 -14.12
C ILE A 4 14.71 23.87 -13.38
N ILE A 5 15.74 23.39 -12.67
CA ILE A 5 15.64 22.22 -11.79
C ILE A 5 14.59 22.49 -10.69
N ARG A 6 14.61 23.68 -10.09
CA ARG A 6 13.57 24.07 -9.11
C ARG A 6 12.17 24.08 -9.74
N ARG A 7 12.01 24.57 -10.98
CA ARG A 7 10.71 24.57 -11.69
C ARG A 7 10.18 23.15 -11.90
N THR A 8 11.00 22.23 -12.38
CA THR A 8 10.62 20.83 -12.61
C THR A 8 10.25 20.15 -11.29
N ALA A 9 11.05 20.36 -10.23
CA ALA A 9 10.79 19.85 -8.89
C ALA A 9 9.46 20.40 -8.31
N LEU A 10 9.20 21.70 -8.45
CA LEU A 10 7.94 22.31 -8.02
C LEU A 10 6.74 21.73 -8.76
N ALA A 11 6.83 21.57 -10.08
CA ALA A 11 5.77 20.97 -10.88
C ALA A 11 5.51 19.52 -10.44
N ARG A 12 6.56 18.74 -10.18
CA ARG A 12 6.45 17.35 -9.68
C ARG A 12 5.78 17.31 -8.32
N ASN A 13 6.19 18.18 -7.40
CA ASN A 13 5.59 18.28 -6.07
C ASN A 13 4.12 18.69 -6.12
N GLN A 14 3.74 19.60 -7.03
CA GLN A 14 2.33 19.97 -7.24
C GLN A 14 1.51 18.80 -7.77
N ALA A 15 2.02 18.08 -8.78
CA ALA A 15 1.36 16.89 -9.32
C ALA A 15 1.22 15.80 -8.25
N GLN A 16 2.26 15.55 -7.48
CA GLN A 16 2.25 14.58 -6.37
C GLN A 16 1.25 14.99 -5.28
N ARG A 17 1.19 16.27 -4.89
CA ARG A 17 0.17 16.76 -3.95
C ARG A 17 -1.25 16.55 -4.48
N LYS A 18 -1.49 16.78 -5.78
CA LYS A 18 -2.79 16.54 -6.41
C LYS A 18 -3.12 15.04 -6.42
N ALA A 19 -2.17 14.19 -6.77
CA ALA A 19 -2.33 12.73 -6.74
C ALA A 19 -2.61 12.20 -5.33
N ILE A 20 -1.91 12.69 -4.31
CA ILE A 20 -2.16 12.34 -2.89
C ILE A 20 -3.58 12.75 -2.46
N ARG A 21 -4.07 13.91 -2.90
CA ARG A 21 -5.46 14.31 -2.59
C ARG A 21 -6.48 13.43 -3.33
N ALA A 22 -6.22 13.12 -4.60
CA ALA A 22 -7.10 12.27 -5.41
C ALA A 22 -7.17 10.85 -4.84
N THR A 23 -6.03 10.24 -4.49
CA THR A 23 -5.97 8.92 -3.85
C THR A 23 -6.68 8.91 -2.49
N LYS A 24 -6.49 9.93 -1.65
CA LYS A 24 -7.24 10.06 -0.39
C LYS A 24 -8.75 10.17 -0.61
N ASN A 25 -9.18 10.89 -1.65
CA ASN A 25 -10.60 10.98 -1.97
C ASN A 25 -11.14 9.63 -2.48
N ALA A 26 -10.39 8.94 -3.34
CA ALA A 26 -10.75 7.60 -3.82
C ALA A 26 -10.86 6.60 -2.66
N GLN A 27 -9.89 6.56 -1.74
CA GLN A 27 -9.93 5.73 -0.54
C GLN A 27 -11.16 6.03 0.33
N ARG A 28 -11.56 7.31 0.45
CA ARG A 28 -12.77 7.68 1.21
C ARG A 28 -14.04 7.16 0.54
N GLU A 29 -14.14 7.23 -0.78
CA GLU A 29 -15.29 6.68 -1.51
C GLU A 29 -15.33 5.16 -1.42
N GLU A 30 -14.19 4.47 -1.58
CA GLU A 30 -14.07 3.03 -1.40
C GLU A 30 -14.51 2.57 0.01
N VAL A 31 -14.11 3.31 1.06
CA VAL A 31 -14.56 3.05 2.43
C VAL A 31 -16.07 3.25 2.58
N LYS A 32 -16.66 4.29 1.97
CA LYS A 32 -18.12 4.49 2.01
C LYS A 32 -18.85 3.37 1.30
N ASP A 33 -18.37 2.93 0.15
CA ASP A 33 -19.02 1.89 -0.64
C ASP A 33 -18.91 0.52 0.03
N SER A 34 -17.74 0.17 0.57
CA SER A 34 -17.59 -1.05 1.39
C SER A 34 -18.49 -1.04 2.62
N LEU A 35 -18.64 0.10 3.31
CA LEU A 35 -19.58 0.23 4.43
C LEU A 35 -21.04 0.07 3.99
N ARG A 36 -21.44 0.67 2.86
CA ARG A 36 -22.81 0.49 2.31
C ARG A 36 -23.08 -0.98 1.99
N GLN A 37 -22.15 -1.65 1.33
CA GLN A 37 -22.27 -3.07 1.01
C GLN A 37 -22.37 -3.92 2.28
N ARG A 38 -21.53 -3.63 3.29
CA ARG A 38 -21.57 -4.31 4.59
C ARG A 38 -22.88 -4.09 5.33
N PHE A 39 -23.43 -2.88 5.33
CA PHE A 39 -24.73 -2.63 5.94
C PHE A 39 -25.86 -3.35 5.22
N ALA A 40 -25.83 -3.41 3.88
CA ALA A 40 -26.80 -4.17 3.10
C ALA A 40 -26.72 -5.68 3.41
N PHE A 41 -25.51 -6.23 3.44
CA PHE A 41 -25.26 -7.64 3.77
C PHE A 41 -25.73 -7.97 5.20
N ASN A 42 -25.30 -7.20 6.20
CA ASN A 42 -25.73 -7.39 7.59
C ASN A 42 -27.25 -7.25 7.76
N ARG A 43 -27.89 -6.34 7.01
CA ARG A 43 -29.34 -6.17 7.05
C ARG A 43 -30.05 -7.42 6.53
N MET A 44 -29.58 -7.98 5.42
CA MET A 44 -30.10 -9.23 4.87
C MET A 44 -30.02 -10.37 5.90
N GLU A 45 -28.88 -10.53 6.59
CA GLU A 45 -28.72 -11.54 7.64
C GLU A 45 -29.66 -11.31 8.82
N LEU A 46 -29.76 -10.06 9.31
CA LEU A 46 -30.64 -9.71 10.42
C LEU A 46 -32.11 -9.94 10.09
N ASP A 47 -32.53 -9.63 8.88
CA ASP A 47 -33.90 -9.84 8.43
C ASP A 47 -34.22 -11.35 8.32
N ALA A 48 -33.26 -12.17 7.87
CA ALA A 48 -33.39 -13.63 7.90
C ALA A 48 -33.53 -14.17 9.33
N ILE A 49 -32.72 -13.69 10.28
CA ILE A 49 -32.78 -14.09 11.71
C ILE A 49 -34.11 -13.64 12.34
N ARG A 50 -34.58 -12.43 12.06
CA ARG A 50 -35.87 -11.93 12.57
C ARG A 50 -37.03 -12.76 12.03
N GLY A 51 -37.01 -13.05 10.73
CA GLY A 51 -38.01 -13.92 10.09
C GLY A 51 -38.02 -15.30 10.73
N GLU A 52 -36.85 -15.90 10.97
CA GLU A 52 -36.73 -17.19 11.65
C GLU A 52 -37.35 -17.18 13.05
N ARG A 53 -37.06 -16.16 13.87
CA ARG A 53 -37.64 -16.02 15.22
C ARG A 53 -39.17 -15.90 15.19
N GLN A 54 -39.70 -15.12 14.25
CA GLN A 54 -41.14 -14.96 14.09
C GLN A 54 -41.79 -16.29 13.69
N ARG A 55 -41.20 -17.02 12.74
CA ARG A 55 -41.68 -18.33 12.29
C ARG A 55 -41.66 -19.36 13.42
N ARG A 56 -40.56 -19.47 14.16
CA ARG A 56 -40.46 -20.36 15.34
C ARG A 56 -41.58 -20.09 16.34
N ARG A 57 -41.88 -18.81 16.61
CA ARG A 57 -42.95 -18.42 17.53
C ARG A 57 -44.34 -18.79 16.99
N GLU A 58 -44.58 -18.57 15.71
CA GLU A 58 -45.84 -18.93 15.05
C GLU A 58 -46.08 -20.44 15.08
N ASP A 59 -45.04 -21.23 14.79
CA ASP A 59 -45.11 -22.71 14.81
C ASP A 59 -45.42 -23.22 16.21
N TRP A 60 -44.79 -22.63 17.23
CA TRP A 60 -45.08 -22.95 18.63
C TRP A 60 -46.52 -22.63 19.03
N LEU A 61 -47.04 -21.47 18.61
CA LEU A 61 -48.39 -21.03 18.99
C LEU A 61 -49.50 -21.78 18.24
N ARG A 62 -49.27 -22.13 16.97
CA ARG A 62 -50.28 -22.80 16.13
C ARG A 62 -50.24 -24.31 16.24
N GLY A 63 -49.12 -24.90 16.67
CA GLY A 63 -48.96 -26.34 16.85
C GLY A 63 -49.35 -27.11 15.57
N PRO A 64 -50.44 -27.92 15.59
CA PRO A 64 -50.88 -28.66 14.41
C PRO A 64 -51.40 -27.79 13.25
N LEU A 65 -51.72 -26.51 13.50
CA LEU A 65 -52.16 -25.54 12.50
C LEU A 65 -51.01 -24.66 11.98
N ALA A 66 -49.75 -25.08 12.17
CA ALA A 66 -48.59 -24.36 11.63
C ALA A 66 -48.68 -24.30 10.09
N PRO A 67 -48.41 -23.14 9.47
CA PRO A 67 -48.52 -23.00 8.02
C PRO A 67 -47.43 -23.81 7.32
N GLN A 68 -47.82 -24.53 6.26
CA GLN A 68 -46.87 -25.18 5.35
C GLN A 68 -46.21 -24.10 4.48
N ARG A 69 -44.99 -23.69 4.84
CA ARG A 69 -44.28 -22.60 4.14
C ARG A 69 -43.64 -23.03 2.83
N ASP A 70 -43.46 -24.33 2.65
CA ASP A 70 -42.97 -24.93 1.41
C ASP A 70 -44.09 -25.09 0.37
N ALA A 71 -45.35 -24.87 0.77
CA ALA A 71 -46.51 -24.93 -0.10
C ALA A 71 -46.90 -23.51 -0.55
N GLY A 72 -46.57 -23.15 -1.78
CA GLY A 72 -46.93 -21.85 -2.37
C GLY A 72 -46.08 -21.46 -3.57
N PRO A 73 -46.37 -20.32 -4.23
CA PRO A 73 -45.59 -19.84 -5.36
C PRO A 73 -44.12 -19.52 -4.98
N GLU A 74 -43.88 -19.09 -3.74
CA GLU A 74 -42.55 -18.87 -3.17
C GLU A 74 -42.05 -20.06 -2.34
N GLY A 75 -42.84 -21.13 -2.23
CA GLY A 75 -42.48 -22.31 -1.43
C GLY A 75 -41.23 -23.01 -1.95
N HIS A 76 -40.96 -22.91 -3.25
CA HIS A 76 -39.79 -23.47 -3.91
C HIS A 76 -38.45 -22.83 -3.52
N SER A 77 -38.48 -21.59 -3.01
CA SER A 77 -37.29 -20.87 -2.53
C SER A 77 -37.29 -20.71 -1.01
N PHE A 78 -38.27 -21.29 -0.31
CA PHE A 78 -38.34 -21.19 1.13
C PHE A 78 -37.14 -21.89 1.78
N GLY A 79 -36.47 -21.18 2.69
CA GLY A 79 -35.24 -21.67 3.34
C GLY A 79 -33.97 -21.48 2.51
N ALA A 80 -34.08 -21.22 1.21
CA ALA A 80 -32.93 -20.90 0.37
C ALA A 80 -32.44 -19.46 0.59
N LEU A 81 -31.13 -19.27 0.53
CA LEU A 81 -30.49 -17.96 0.60
C LEU A 81 -30.49 -17.28 -0.76
N SER A 82 -30.39 -15.94 -0.73
CA SER A 82 -30.17 -15.18 -1.95
C SER A 82 -28.73 -15.36 -2.43
N PRO A 83 -28.43 -15.17 -3.73
CA PRO A 83 -27.07 -15.25 -4.27
C PRO A 83 -26.11 -14.24 -3.63
N GLN A 84 -26.64 -13.15 -3.05
CA GLN A 84 -25.86 -12.15 -2.35
C GLN A 84 -25.19 -12.71 -1.08
N ALA A 85 -25.75 -13.75 -0.45
CA ALA A 85 -25.12 -14.43 0.68
C ALA A 85 -23.76 -15.06 0.34
N MET A 86 -23.55 -15.44 -0.92
CA MET A 86 -22.30 -16.08 -1.36
C MET A 86 -21.15 -15.09 -1.55
N ASN A 87 -21.45 -13.80 -1.70
CA ASN A 87 -20.47 -12.77 -2.03
C ASN A 87 -20.43 -11.75 -0.89
N PRO A 88 -19.68 -12.03 0.19
CA PRO A 88 -19.50 -11.07 1.27
C PRO A 88 -18.86 -9.78 0.75
N PRO A 89 -19.12 -8.65 1.41
CA PRO A 89 -18.58 -7.36 0.99
C PRO A 89 -17.05 -7.35 1.07
N SER A 90 -16.41 -6.69 0.10
CA SER A 90 -14.95 -6.56 0.09
C SER A 90 -14.43 -5.61 1.16
N ILE A 91 -13.31 -6.01 1.77
CA ILE A 91 -12.60 -5.20 2.76
C ILE A 91 -11.70 -4.23 1.98
N PRO A 92 -11.63 -2.93 2.32
CA PRO A 92 -10.70 -2.00 1.69
C PRO A 92 -9.24 -2.45 1.84
N GLU A 93 -8.41 -2.26 0.81
CA GLU A 93 -7.04 -2.82 0.75
C GLU A 93 -6.18 -2.48 1.99
N HIS A 94 -6.26 -1.25 2.47
CA HIS A 94 -5.50 -0.78 3.63
C HIS A 94 -5.93 -1.38 4.99
N LEU A 95 -7.10 -2.02 5.06
CA LEU A 95 -7.59 -2.72 6.24
C LEU A 95 -7.40 -4.24 6.16
N ARG A 96 -7.02 -4.76 4.98
CA ARG A 96 -6.79 -6.19 4.79
C ARG A 96 -5.54 -6.65 5.53
N ARG A 97 -5.54 -7.90 5.95
CA ARG A 97 -4.34 -8.58 6.47
C ARG A 97 -3.26 -8.61 5.41
N LYS A 98 -2.04 -8.21 5.81
CA LYS A 98 -0.85 -8.27 4.96
C LYS A 98 -0.52 -9.71 4.53
N TYR A 99 -0.67 -10.66 5.46
CA TYR A 99 -0.35 -12.06 5.23
C TYR A 99 -1.59 -12.91 5.50
N ILE A 100 -2.05 -13.60 4.45
CA ILE A 100 -3.06 -14.65 4.56
C ILE A 100 -2.31 -15.97 4.66
N ASN A 101 -2.50 -16.68 5.76
CA ASN A 101 -1.72 -17.87 6.09
C ASN A 101 -2.43 -19.18 5.72
N ILE A 102 -3.49 -19.12 4.90
CA ILE A 102 -4.27 -20.27 4.43
C ILE A 102 -4.26 -20.24 2.90
N ALA A 103 -4.09 -21.39 2.26
CA ALA A 103 -4.14 -21.57 0.81
C ALA A 103 -5.14 -22.68 0.43
N ALA A 104 -5.50 -22.74 -0.85
CA ALA A 104 -6.26 -23.86 -1.40
C ALA A 104 -5.47 -25.18 -1.23
N GLY A 105 -6.15 -26.24 -0.80
CA GLY A 105 -5.56 -27.54 -0.49
C GLY A 105 -5.13 -27.73 0.97
N ASP A 106 -5.17 -26.69 1.81
CA ASP A 106 -4.94 -26.85 3.25
C ASP A 106 -6.07 -27.60 3.93
N ARG A 107 -5.75 -28.42 4.92
CA ARG A 107 -6.73 -29.03 5.83
C ARG A 107 -7.07 -28.04 6.93
N VAL A 108 -8.35 -27.77 7.12
CA VAL A 108 -8.83 -26.81 8.10
C VAL A 108 -9.99 -27.33 8.92
N CYS A 109 -10.07 -26.88 10.16
CA CYS A 109 -11.16 -27.15 11.11
C CYS A 109 -11.99 -25.89 11.33
N ILE A 110 -13.31 -26.03 11.32
CA ILE A 110 -14.26 -24.95 11.60
C ILE A 110 -14.45 -24.80 13.11
N ILE A 111 -14.22 -23.60 13.66
CA ILE A 111 -14.43 -23.33 15.10
C ILE A 111 -15.85 -22.84 15.40
N ARG A 112 -16.49 -22.12 14.48
CA ARG A 112 -17.80 -21.48 14.71
C ARG A 112 -18.79 -21.80 13.60
N GLY A 113 -20.08 -21.73 13.93
CA GLY A 113 -21.18 -22.00 13.00
C GLY A 113 -21.73 -23.42 13.12
N ARG A 114 -22.59 -23.79 12.14
CA ARG A 114 -23.34 -25.06 12.14
C ARG A 114 -22.42 -26.29 12.07
N ASP A 115 -21.34 -26.17 11.31
CA ASP A 115 -20.40 -27.26 11.02
C ASP A 115 -19.16 -27.24 11.93
N LYS A 116 -19.29 -26.70 13.15
CA LYS A 116 -18.21 -26.63 14.14
C LYS A 116 -17.60 -28.01 14.42
N GLY A 117 -16.26 -28.08 14.42
CA GLY A 117 -15.47 -29.27 14.71
C GLY A 117 -15.25 -30.19 13.50
N LYS A 118 -15.90 -29.91 12.36
CA LYS A 118 -15.64 -30.65 11.12
C LYS A 118 -14.35 -30.16 10.46
N ILE A 119 -13.61 -31.12 9.90
CA ILE A 119 -12.34 -30.89 9.22
C ILE A 119 -12.53 -31.22 7.74
N ASN A 120 -12.13 -30.33 6.84
CA ASN A 120 -12.05 -30.62 5.42
C ASN A 120 -11.02 -29.73 4.72
N GLU A 121 -10.82 -29.95 3.42
CA GLU A 121 -9.89 -29.18 2.60
C GLU A 121 -10.48 -27.84 2.13
N VAL A 122 -9.60 -26.84 2.09
CA VAL A 122 -9.90 -25.55 1.48
C VAL A 122 -9.97 -25.69 -0.04
N GLY A 123 -11.10 -25.32 -0.64
CA GLY A 123 -11.26 -25.26 -2.09
C GLY A 123 -10.74 -23.96 -2.69
N ARG A 124 -11.10 -22.82 -2.10
CA ARG A 124 -10.71 -21.49 -2.59
C ARG A 124 -10.53 -20.53 -1.42
N VAL A 125 -9.53 -19.65 -1.53
CA VAL A 125 -9.31 -18.55 -0.60
C VAL A 125 -9.58 -17.23 -1.33
N GLU A 126 -10.34 -16.34 -0.71
CA GLU A 126 -10.65 -15.02 -1.25
C GLU A 126 -9.98 -13.93 -0.41
N ALA A 127 -8.88 -13.38 -0.93
CA ALA A 127 -8.07 -12.39 -0.23
C ALA A 127 -8.76 -11.02 -0.10
N SER A 128 -9.70 -10.69 -0.98
CA SER A 128 -10.43 -9.41 -0.95
C SER A 128 -11.38 -9.29 0.23
N ASN A 129 -11.97 -10.42 0.64
CA ASN A 129 -13.04 -10.49 1.63
C ASN A 129 -12.56 -11.18 2.92
N GLU A 130 -11.33 -11.72 2.94
CA GLU A 130 -10.77 -12.53 4.02
C GLU A 130 -11.63 -13.75 4.36
N THR A 131 -12.11 -14.43 3.32
CA THR A 131 -12.97 -15.61 3.43
C THR A 131 -12.37 -16.83 2.76
N VAL A 132 -12.84 -17.99 3.18
CA VAL A 132 -12.39 -19.31 2.74
C VAL A 132 -13.61 -20.15 2.39
N MET A 133 -13.55 -20.80 1.23
CA MET A 133 -14.53 -21.78 0.77
C MET A 133 -13.98 -23.17 1.07
N VAL A 134 -14.58 -23.85 2.04
CA VAL A 134 -14.20 -25.21 2.41
C VAL A 134 -15.08 -26.19 1.64
N LYS A 135 -14.48 -27.22 1.04
CA LYS A 135 -15.23 -28.20 0.23
C LYS A 135 -16.26 -28.90 1.11
N GLU A 136 -17.49 -29.02 0.60
CA GLU A 136 -18.59 -29.78 1.21
C GLU A 136 -18.99 -29.39 2.64
N LEU A 137 -18.48 -28.26 3.15
CA LEU A 137 -18.80 -27.73 4.48
C LEU A 137 -19.50 -26.38 4.36
N ASN A 138 -20.29 -26.03 5.38
CA ASN A 138 -21.10 -24.80 5.39
C ASN A 138 -22.00 -24.69 4.14
N GLN A 139 -22.57 -25.81 3.72
CA GLN A 139 -23.45 -25.86 2.55
C GLN A 139 -24.82 -25.25 2.84
N ALA A 140 -25.31 -24.42 1.94
CA ALA A 140 -26.66 -23.89 2.00
C ALA A 140 -27.31 -23.95 0.62
N ASP A 141 -28.63 -24.06 0.62
CA ASP A 141 -29.43 -23.90 -0.59
C ASP A 141 -29.41 -22.44 -0.99
N VAL A 142 -29.00 -22.15 -2.22
CA VAL A 142 -29.01 -20.81 -2.80
C VAL A 142 -29.99 -20.79 -3.96
N SER A 143 -30.97 -19.90 -3.87
CA SER A 143 -31.94 -19.69 -4.95
C SER A 143 -31.36 -18.72 -5.97
N PHE A 144 -31.15 -19.21 -7.18
CA PHE A 144 -30.73 -18.38 -8.30
C PHE A 144 -31.95 -17.93 -9.12
N PRO A 145 -31.88 -16.74 -9.75
CA PRO A 145 -32.85 -16.36 -10.77
C PRO A 145 -32.90 -17.41 -11.90
N SER A 146 -34.09 -17.62 -12.47
CA SER A 146 -34.32 -18.68 -13.48
C SER A 146 -33.32 -18.65 -14.65
N TRP A 147 -32.98 -17.46 -15.15
CA TRP A 147 -32.02 -17.27 -16.25
C TRP A 147 -30.61 -17.79 -15.93
N LEU A 148 -30.20 -17.79 -14.67
CA LEU A 148 -28.88 -18.28 -14.25
C LEU A 148 -28.92 -19.77 -13.92
N SER A 149 -30.02 -20.26 -13.33
CA SER A 149 -30.21 -21.69 -13.05
C SER A 149 -30.18 -22.55 -14.32
N GLU A 150 -30.75 -22.04 -15.42
CA GLU A 150 -30.74 -22.71 -16.74
C GLU A 150 -29.32 -22.88 -17.29
N GLN A 151 -28.45 -21.88 -17.09
CA GLN A 151 -27.05 -21.94 -17.51
C GLN A 151 -26.25 -23.01 -16.74
N HIS A 152 -26.61 -23.24 -15.47
CA HIS A 152 -26.01 -24.28 -14.64
C HIS A 152 -26.61 -25.69 -14.88
N GLY A 153 -27.62 -25.82 -15.74
CA GLY A 153 -28.24 -27.10 -16.09
C GLY A 153 -29.05 -27.74 -14.95
N SER A 154 -29.22 -27.04 -13.83
CA SER A 154 -29.99 -27.50 -12.68
C SER A 154 -31.47 -27.27 -12.91
N LYS A 155 -32.27 -28.34 -12.95
CA LYS A 155 -33.75 -28.26 -13.02
C LYS A 155 -34.38 -27.80 -11.69
N SER A 156 -33.61 -27.87 -10.60
CA SER A 156 -34.05 -27.44 -9.28
C SER A 156 -34.00 -25.91 -9.17
N PRO A 157 -34.95 -25.30 -8.43
CA PRO A 157 -35.01 -23.84 -8.24
C PRO A 157 -33.88 -23.29 -7.34
N PHE A 158 -33.18 -24.17 -6.62
CA PHE A 158 -32.03 -23.87 -5.78
C PHE A 158 -30.90 -24.87 -6.01
N ASN A 159 -29.68 -24.45 -5.68
CA ASN A 159 -28.48 -25.27 -5.71
C ASN A 159 -27.81 -25.28 -4.32
N THR A 160 -27.39 -26.45 -3.86
CA THR A 160 -26.60 -26.63 -2.65
C THR A 160 -25.15 -26.25 -2.91
N LEU A 161 -24.71 -25.12 -2.35
CA LEU A 161 -23.34 -24.63 -2.52
C LEU A 161 -22.69 -24.39 -1.16
N SER A 162 -21.37 -24.58 -1.08
CA SER A 162 -20.59 -24.23 0.10
C SER A 162 -20.55 -22.70 0.20
N LEU A 163 -20.80 -22.12 1.37
CA LEU A 163 -20.73 -20.68 1.59
C LEU A 163 -19.38 -20.24 2.15
N PRO A 164 -18.95 -18.98 1.88
CA PRO A 164 -17.69 -18.47 2.38
C PRO A 164 -17.71 -18.34 3.91
N ILE A 165 -16.64 -18.81 4.54
CA ILE A 165 -16.42 -18.74 5.98
C ILE A 165 -15.30 -17.71 6.21
N PRO A 166 -15.42 -16.78 7.17
CA PRO A 166 -14.34 -15.86 7.51
C PRO A 166 -13.11 -16.63 8.01
N ILE A 167 -11.91 -16.18 7.64
CA ILE A 167 -10.63 -16.80 8.05
C ILE A 167 -10.53 -16.96 9.59
N ASP A 168 -11.12 -16.05 10.35
CA ASP A 168 -11.09 -16.09 11.82
C ASP A 168 -11.86 -17.25 12.46
N ASP A 169 -12.83 -17.82 11.75
CA ASP A 169 -13.64 -18.93 12.24
C ASP A 169 -13.08 -20.30 11.82
N VAL A 170 -11.89 -20.30 11.22
CA VAL A 170 -11.22 -21.49 10.68
C VAL A 170 -9.82 -21.60 11.27
N ARG A 171 -9.34 -22.82 11.54
CA ARG A 171 -7.96 -23.10 11.96
C ARG A 171 -7.32 -24.17 11.10
N LEU A 172 -6.01 -24.06 10.92
CA LEU A 172 -5.23 -25.05 10.20
C LEU A 172 -5.10 -26.33 11.03
N VAL A 173 -5.19 -27.46 10.34
CA VAL A 173 -4.90 -28.78 10.90
C VAL A 173 -3.61 -29.24 10.25
N VAL A 174 -2.59 -29.45 11.07
CA VAL A 174 -1.25 -29.83 10.61
C VAL A 174 -0.86 -31.13 11.31
N ALA A 175 -0.32 -32.07 10.54
CA ALA A 175 0.29 -33.27 11.10
C ALA A 175 1.68 -32.89 11.65
N LEU A 176 1.86 -33.04 12.96
CA LEU A 176 3.12 -32.77 13.65
C LEU A 176 3.60 -34.03 14.37
N ASP A 177 4.92 -34.19 14.44
CA ASP A 177 5.56 -35.26 15.18
C ASP A 177 5.68 -34.88 16.65
N ASP A 178 5.17 -35.71 17.55
CA ASP A 178 5.36 -35.51 18.98
C ASP A 178 6.85 -35.77 19.34
N PRO A 179 7.56 -34.81 19.96
CA PRO A 179 8.99 -34.96 20.26
C PRO A 179 9.28 -36.06 21.28
N VAL A 180 8.30 -36.46 22.11
CA VAL A 180 8.48 -37.47 23.16
C VAL A 180 8.14 -38.87 22.65
N THR A 181 7.07 -39.00 21.87
CA THR A 181 6.58 -40.31 21.40
C THR A 181 7.00 -40.65 19.97
N GLY A 182 7.41 -39.67 19.16
CA GLY A 182 7.75 -39.85 17.75
C GLY A 182 6.55 -40.19 16.85
N ASN A 183 5.32 -40.12 17.37
CA ASN A 183 4.12 -40.39 16.61
C ASN A 183 3.62 -39.10 15.92
N THR A 184 3.22 -39.23 14.66
CA THR A 184 2.52 -38.18 13.92
C THR A 184 1.10 -38.03 14.47
N ARG A 185 0.71 -36.82 14.84
CA ARG A 185 -0.67 -36.50 15.23
C ARG A 185 -1.16 -35.26 14.52
N ASP A 186 -2.46 -35.26 14.18
CA ASP A 186 -3.12 -34.07 13.66
C ASP A 186 -3.34 -33.09 14.81
N VAL A 187 -2.72 -31.91 14.71
CA VAL A 187 -2.82 -30.83 15.69
C VAL A 187 -3.58 -29.67 15.07
N LEU A 188 -4.49 -29.09 15.85
CA LEU A 188 -5.18 -27.86 15.50
C LEU A 188 -4.31 -26.66 15.90
N VAL A 189 -3.91 -25.87 14.91
CA VAL A 189 -3.03 -24.73 15.12
C VAL A 189 -3.86 -23.50 15.46
N GLU A 190 -3.68 -22.93 16.64
CA GLU A 190 -4.47 -21.78 17.11
C GLU A 190 -4.05 -20.46 16.46
N HIS A 191 -2.74 -20.22 16.34
CA HIS A 191 -2.17 -18.99 15.83
C HIS A 191 -1.02 -19.27 14.85
N VAL A 192 -1.11 -18.65 13.68
CA VAL A 192 -0.10 -18.74 12.62
C VAL A 192 0.32 -17.34 12.22
N TYR A 193 1.62 -17.11 12.13
CA TYR A 193 2.16 -15.87 11.59
C TYR A 193 2.92 -16.12 10.28
N GLY A 194 2.86 -15.14 9.38
CA GLY A 194 3.58 -15.16 8.11
C GLY A 194 4.84 -14.30 8.21
N GLY A 195 5.93 -14.73 7.57
CA GLY A 195 7.21 -14.05 7.69
C GLY A 195 8.19 -14.36 6.56
N GLU A 196 9.45 -14.05 6.84
CA GLU A 196 10.59 -14.41 6.00
C GLU A 196 10.97 -15.88 6.23
N PRO A 197 11.56 -16.57 5.24
CA PRO A 197 11.98 -16.07 3.92
C PRO A 197 10.83 -15.90 2.91
N ILE A 198 10.94 -14.86 2.07
CA ILE A 198 10.01 -14.67 0.95
C ILE A 198 10.54 -15.49 -0.23
N LEU A 199 9.83 -16.54 -0.57
CA LEU A 199 10.20 -17.46 -1.63
C LEU A 199 9.72 -16.93 -2.99
N GLU A 200 10.54 -17.13 -4.01
CA GLU A 200 10.10 -16.99 -5.40
C GLU A 200 9.31 -18.25 -5.77
N ARG A 201 8.11 -18.04 -6.31
CA ARG A 201 7.21 -19.11 -6.74
C ARG A 201 7.15 -19.13 -8.26
N GLU A 202 6.82 -20.29 -8.80
CA GLU A 202 6.60 -20.44 -10.23
C GLU A 202 5.47 -19.54 -10.70
N TYR A 203 5.58 -19.08 -11.95
CA TYR A 203 4.57 -18.19 -12.52
C TYR A 203 3.23 -18.92 -12.65
N GLY A 204 2.17 -18.31 -12.12
CA GLY A 204 0.81 -18.88 -12.17
C GLY A 204 0.41 -19.75 -10.96
N THR A 205 1.24 -19.86 -9.92
CA THR A 205 0.81 -20.49 -8.65
C THR A 205 0.06 -19.50 -7.77
N ASP A 206 -1.08 -19.91 -7.22
CA ASP A 206 -1.88 -19.12 -6.26
C ASP A 206 -1.35 -19.19 -4.81
N THR A 207 -0.28 -19.95 -4.57
CA THR A 207 0.35 -20.05 -3.25
C THR A 207 1.04 -18.76 -2.85
N PRO A 208 0.87 -18.28 -1.60
CA PRO A 208 1.56 -17.09 -1.13
C PRO A 208 3.09 -17.21 -1.14
N ARG A 209 3.77 -16.06 -1.30
CA ARG A 209 5.23 -15.98 -1.37
C ARG A 209 5.93 -16.10 -0.01
N HIS A 210 5.27 -15.68 1.07
CA HIS A 210 5.83 -15.73 2.42
C HIS A 210 5.80 -17.15 2.99
N THR A 211 6.69 -17.49 3.92
CA THR A 211 6.59 -18.70 4.75
C THR A 211 5.67 -18.45 5.94
N ARG A 212 5.14 -19.52 6.53
CA ARG A 212 4.22 -19.45 7.66
C ARG A 212 4.67 -20.38 8.79
N TYR A 213 4.48 -19.93 10.02
CA TYR A 213 4.97 -20.60 11.22
C TYR A 213 3.90 -20.67 12.30
N ILE A 214 3.95 -21.74 13.10
CA ILE A 214 3.17 -21.85 14.34
C ILE A 214 3.70 -20.83 15.34
N ALA A 215 2.83 -19.97 15.85
CA ALA A 215 3.22 -18.97 16.83
C ALA A 215 3.69 -19.64 18.14
N GLY A 216 4.84 -19.20 18.67
CA GLY A 216 5.41 -19.73 19.90
C GLY A 216 6.41 -20.87 19.67
N GLU A 217 6.04 -21.88 18.89
CA GLU A 217 6.92 -23.02 18.57
C GLU A 217 7.84 -22.74 17.38
N ASN A 218 7.50 -21.77 16.53
CA ASN A 218 8.24 -21.39 15.32
C ASN A 218 8.48 -22.56 14.35
N ILE A 219 7.59 -23.56 14.37
CA ILE A 219 7.61 -24.69 13.44
C ILE A 219 7.05 -24.21 12.10
N GLU A 220 7.80 -24.43 11.01
CA GLU A 220 7.38 -24.08 9.66
C GLU A 220 6.25 -24.99 9.20
N ILE A 221 5.16 -24.40 8.70
CA ILE A 221 4.08 -25.14 8.05
C ILE A 221 4.28 -25.01 6.54
N PRO A 222 4.60 -26.10 5.82
CA PRO A 222 4.76 -26.04 4.38
C PRO A 222 3.43 -25.66 3.71
N TRP A 223 3.54 -24.95 2.58
CA TRP A 223 2.36 -24.70 1.73
C TRP A 223 1.92 -25.98 1.03
N PRO A 224 0.61 -26.13 0.76
CA PRO A 224 0.11 -27.25 0.00
C PRO A 224 0.67 -27.19 -1.43
N ARG A 225 0.90 -28.35 -2.03
CA ARG A 225 1.38 -28.43 -3.41
C ARG A 225 0.25 -27.98 -4.35
N SER A 226 0.41 -26.84 -4.99
CA SER A 226 -0.49 -26.39 -6.06
C SER A 226 -0.02 -26.95 -7.39
N GLU A 227 -0.95 -27.45 -8.20
CA GLU A 227 -0.67 -27.73 -9.60
C GLU A 227 -0.51 -26.39 -10.35
N PRO A 228 0.60 -26.16 -11.07
CA PRO A 228 0.75 -24.95 -11.85
C PRO A 228 -0.32 -24.91 -12.95
N ALA A 229 -0.86 -23.73 -13.21
CA ALA A 229 -1.82 -23.56 -14.29
C ALA A 229 -1.19 -23.99 -15.62
N THR A 230 -1.86 -24.88 -16.35
CA THR A 230 -1.43 -25.29 -17.70
C THR A 230 -1.57 -24.09 -18.62
N GLN A 231 -0.46 -23.42 -18.89
CA GLN A 231 -0.39 -22.37 -19.90
C GLN A 231 -0.43 -23.03 -21.27
N LYS A 232 -1.36 -22.57 -22.10
CA LYS A 232 -1.48 -22.99 -23.50
C LYS A 232 -0.98 -21.84 -24.35
N ASP A 233 -0.18 -22.16 -25.35
CA ASP A 233 0.20 -21.21 -26.37
C ASP A 233 -1.02 -20.96 -27.25
N GLU A 234 -1.48 -19.72 -27.28
CA GLU A 234 -2.61 -19.32 -28.13
C GLU A 234 -2.10 -18.91 -29.52
N GLU A 235 -2.98 -18.94 -30.52
CA GLU A 235 -2.59 -18.63 -31.92
C GLU A 235 -2.05 -17.20 -32.12
N TRP A 236 -2.36 -16.28 -31.20
CA TRP A 236 -1.90 -14.89 -31.24
C TRP A 236 -0.59 -14.68 -30.47
N ASP A 237 -0.06 -15.72 -29.83
CA ASP A 237 1.22 -15.66 -29.15
C ASP A 237 2.37 -15.78 -30.17
N THR A 238 3.42 -15.01 -29.95
CA THR A 238 4.64 -15.10 -30.76
C THR A 238 5.40 -16.37 -30.43
N LEU A 239 5.92 -17.05 -31.46
CA LEU A 239 6.75 -18.23 -31.27
C LEU A 239 7.99 -17.90 -30.43
N ARG A 240 8.37 -18.80 -29.52
CA ARG A 240 9.53 -18.64 -28.65
C ARG A 240 10.82 -18.28 -29.42
N MET A 241 11.01 -18.88 -30.60
CA MET A 241 12.16 -18.59 -31.45
C MET A 241 12.21 -17.11 -31.87
N GLU A 242 11.08 -16.50 -32.20
CA GLU A 242 11.03 -15.09 -32.60
C GLU A 242 11.31 -14.16 -31.41
N VAL A 243 10.76 -14.48 -30.23
CA VAL A 243 10.96 -13.70 -29.00
C VAL A 243 12.41 -13.73 -28.53
N GLU A 244 13.06 -14.89 -28.59
CA GLU A 244 14.42 -15.07 -28.10
C GLU A 244 15.48 -14.59 -29.10
N THR A 245 15.12 -14.29 -30.36
CA THR A 245 16.10 -13.80 -31.34
C THR A 245 16.63 -12.41 -30.98
N PRO A 246 17.94 -12.25 -30.67
CA PRO A 246 18.49 -10.94 -30.33
C PRO A 246 18.72 -10.13 -31.62
N THR A 247 17.80 -9.21 -31.92
CA THR A 247 17.86 -8.38 -33.14
C THR A 247 18.59 -7.04 -32.94
N TRP A 248 18.65 -6.53 -31.71
CA TRP A 248 19.26 -5.22 -31.43
C TRP A 248 20.78 -5.33 -31.23
N VAL A 249 21.53 -4.69 -32.13
CA VAL A 249 22.96 -4.38 -31.95
C VAL A 249 23.15 -2.91 -31.54
N PRO A 250 23.68 -2.60 -30.34
CA PRO A 250 23.91 -1.23 -29.91
C PRO A 250 24.98 -0.51 -30.76
N SER A 251 24.68 0.71 -31.22
CA SER A 251 25.60 1.56 -31.98
C SER A 251 25.86 2.89 -31.25
N LEU A 252 27.10 3.36 -31.24
CA LEU A 252 27.43 4.72 -30.75
C LEU A 252 27.29 5.80 -31.85
N GLN A 253 27.48 5.45 -33.12
CA GLN A 253 27.49 6.41 -34.23
C GLN A 253 26.07 6.81 -34.66
N SER A 254 25.17 5.82 -34.76
CA SER A 254 23.75 6.03 -35.05
C SER A 254 22.91 5.92 -33.78
N ALA A 255 21.91 6.79 -33.65
CA ALA A 255 20.88 6.63 -32.65
C ALA A 255 20.04 5.36 -32.95
N PRO A 256 19.54 4.64 -31.93
CA PRO A 256 18.77 3.41 -32.12
C PRO A 256 17.43 3.64 -32.84
N PHE A 257 16.91 4.88 -32.79
CA PHE A 257 15.70 5.29 -33.48
C PHE A 257 15.94 6.64 -34.18
N PRO A 258 15.17 6.97 -35.22
CA PRO A 258 15.15 8.30 -35.80
C PRO A 258 14.85 9.38 -34.75
N SER A 259 15.41 10.57 -34.91
CA SER A 259 15.25 11.67 -33.96
C SER A 259 13.79 12.13 -33.80
N SER A 260 12.95 11.93 -34.82
CA SER A 260 11.51 12.23 -34.77
C SER A 260 10.77 11.43 -33.69
N VAL A 261 11.14 10.17 -33.47
CA VAL A 261 10.50 9.28 -32.48
C VAL A 261 10.70 9.80 -31.06
N LEU A 262 11.78 10.53 -30.79
CA LEU A 262 12.02 11.13 -29.47
C LEU A 262 10.96 12.17 -29.10
N ASP A 263 10.36 12.86 -30.07
CA ASP A 263 9.31 13.85 -29.81
C ASP A 263 7.93 13.19 -29.56
N GLU A 264 7.75 11.94 -30.01
CA GLU A 264 6.58 11.12 -29.71
C GLU A 264 6.67 10.47 -28.32
N LEU A 265 7.84 9.89 -28.00
CA LEU A 265 8.09 9.25 -26.70
C LEU A 265 8.03 10.25 -25.53
N ARG A 266 8.40 11.51 -25.79
CA ARG A 266 8.36 12.58 -24.78
C ARG A 266 7.92 13.91 -25.37
N ASN A 267 7.09 14.61 -24.62
CA ASN A 267 6.76 15.99 -24.95
C ASN A 267 8.02 16.89 -24.83
N LYS A 268 8.50 17.40 -25.96
CA LYS A 268 9.66 18.30 -26.10
C LYS A 268 9.60 19.55 -25.21
N PHE A 269 8.39 20.07 -25.00
CA PHE A 269 8.13 21.29 -24.22
C PHE A 269 7.58 21.01 -22.81
N SER A 270 7.68 19.75 -22.36
CA SER A 270 7.23 19.37 -21.02
C SER A 270 7.95 20.16 -19.93
N LYS A 271 7.17 20.66 -18.97
CA LYS A 271 7.68 21.28 -17.73
C LYS A 271 8.45 20.32 -16.82
N TYR A 272 8.42 19.02 -17.11
CA TYR A 272 9.16 17.97 -16.40
C TYR A 272 10.45 17.55 -17.13
N ARG A 273 10.79 18.17 -18.26
CA ARG A 273 12.02 17.90 -19.00
C ARG A 273 13.23 18.23 -18.12
N THR A 274 14.13 17.26 -17.96
CA THR A 274 15.39 17.39 -17.20
C THR A 274 16.63 17.37 -18.10
N ARG A 275 16.57 16.63 -19.21
CA ARG A 275 17.63 16.54 -20.22
C ARG A 275 17.42 17.63 -21.27
N HIS A 276 18.27 18.65 -21.24
CA HIS A 276 18.22 19.80 -22.15
C HIS A 276 19.41 19.81 -23.10
N ASP A 277 19.21 20.41 -24.27
CA ASP A 277 20.25 20.56 -25.28
C ASP A 277 21.30 21.59 -24.81
N PRO A 278 22.60 21.42 -25.12
CA PRO A 278 23.65 22.32 -24.65
C PRO A 278 23.41 23.78 -25.02
N GLU A 279 22.99 24.04 -26.26
CA GLU A 279 22.66 25.39 -26.76
C GLU A 279 21.58 26.07 -25.92
N TRP A 280 20.54 25.31 -25.53
CA TRP A 280 19.47 25.84 -24.69
C TRP A 280 19.96 26.15 -23.27
N VAL A 281 20.85 25.31 -22.73
CA VAL A 281 21.47 25.53 -21.42
C VAL A 281 22.33 26.80 -21.43
N GLU A 282 23.11 27.00 -22.50
CA GLU A 282 23.93 28.20 -22.70
C GLU A 282 23.06 29.45 -22.82
N ALA A 283 22.03 29.43 -23.67
CA ALA A 283 21.07 30.52 -23.79
C ALA A 283 20.45 30.89 -22.43
N LYS A 284 20.09 29.89 -21.62
CA LYS A 284 19.52 30.13 -20.28
C LYS A 284 20.54 30.63 -19.26
N LYS A 285 21.80 30.21 -19.34
CA LYS A 285 22.89 30.78 -18.53
C LYS A 285 23.15 32.24 -18.90
N MET A 286 23.17 32.57 -20.20
CA MET A 286 23.33 33.94 -20.68
C MET A 286 22.18 34.85 -20.24
N GLU A 287 20.93 34.35 -20.25
CA GLU A 287 19.80 35.07 -19.65
C GLU A 287 19.95 35.33 -18.15
N GLU A 288 20.50 34.38 -17.39
CA GLU A 288 20.79 34.56 -15.96
C GLU A 288 21.88 35.61 -15.76
N TYR A 289 23.01 35.54 -16.49
CA TYR A 289 24.08 36.54 -16.44
C TYR A 289 23.61 37.93 -16.86
N ARG A 290 22.78 38.03 -17.90
CA ARG A 290 22.21 39.32 -18.32
C ARG A 290 21.35 39.94 -17.24
N LYS A 291 20.58 39.14 -16.50
CA LYS A 291 19.77 39.62 -15.37
C LYS A 291 20.65 40.04 -14.20
N GLU A 292 21.69 39.28 -13.89
CA GLU A 292 22.66 39.63 -12.85
C GLU A 292 23.40 40.93 -13.19
N TYR A 293 23.82 41.09 -14.45
CA TYR A 293 24.44 42.33 -14.95
C TYR A 293 23.49 43.54 -14.87
N LEU A 294 22.22 43.36 -15.22
CA LEU A 294 21.21 44.43 -15.09
C LEU A 294 20.94 44.77 -13.62
N GLN A 295 20.94 43.79 -12.72
CA GLN A 295 20.80 44.01 -11.28
C GLN A 295 22.05 44.67 -10.67
N SER A 296 23.24 44.34 -11.17
CA SER A 296 24.50 44.95 -10.74
C SER A 296 24.67 46.38 -11.26
N ARG A 297 24.02 46.74 -12.37
CA ARG A 297 23.90 48.14 -12.78
C ARG A 297 22.96 48.89 -11.84
N SER A 298 23.48 49.27 -10.67
CA SER A 298 22.94 50.41 -9.96
C SER A 298 23.35 51.67 -10.73
N LEU A 299 22.40 52.34 -11.38
CA LEU A 299 22.59 53.73 -11.80
C LEU A 299 22.57 54.58 -10.51
N MET A 300 23.71 54.62 -9.83
CA MET A 300 23.87 55.42 -8.63
C MET A 300 24.10 56.87 -9.05
N THR A 301 23.49 57.81 -8.34
CA THR A 301 23.81 59.23 -8.53
C THR A 301 25.22 59.51 -8.02
N PRO A 302 25.90 60.58 -8.46
CA PRO A 302 27.24 60.93 -7.96
C PRO A 302 27.31 61.01 -6.43
N LYS A 303 26.23 61.46 -5.78
CA LYS A 303 26.09 61.46 -4.32
C LYS A 303 26.00 60.05 -3.72
N GLY A 304 25.34 59.12 -4.41
CA GLY A 304 25.25 57.71 -4.03
C GLY A 304 26.59 56.97 -4.16
N GLU A 305 27.35 57.24 -5.22
CA GLU A 305 28.72 56.71 -5.37
C GLU A 305 29.64 57.19 -4.25
N PHE A 306 29.57 58.47 -3.91
CA PHE A 306 30.34 59.03 -2.80
C PHE A 306 30.00 58.39 -1.45
N LEU A 307 28.71 58.16 -1.17
CA LEU A 307 28.28 57.48 0.06
C LEU A 307 28.72 56.01 0.09
N ALA A 308 28.67 55.31 -1.04
CA ALA A 308 29.15 53.94 -1.17
C ALA A 308 30.67 53.86 -0.93
N MET A 309 31.44 54.79 -1.51
CA MET A 309 32.89 54.90 -1.28
C MET A 309 33.21 55.17 0.19
N MET A 310 32.50 56.10 0.84
CA MET A 310 32.66 56.39 2.26
C MET A 310 32.33 55.17 3.14
N LYS A 311 31.31 54.39 2.75
CA LYS A 311 30.93 53.17 3.46
C LYS A 311 31.98 52.07 3.29
N ALA A 312 32.48 51.85 2.08
CA ALA A 312 33.55 50.90 1.80
C ALA A 312 34.83 51.24 2.59
N ARG A 313 35.24 52.53 2.57
CA ARG A 313 36.39 53.02 3.34
C ARG A 313 36.19 52.86 4.85
N LYS A 314 34.97 53.05 5.34
CA LYS A 314 34.62 52.80 6.74
C LYS A 314 34.69 51.30 7.07
N GLU A 315 34.19 50.43 6.19
CA GLU A 315 34.25 48.98 6.36
C GLU A 315 35.69 48.45 6.34
N GLU A 316 36.55 48.95 5.44
CA GLU A 316 37.99 48.65 5.43
C GLU A 316 38.66 49.08 6.73
N ARG A 317 38.35 50.30 7.21
CA ARG A 317 38.87 50.79 8.49
C ARG A 317 38.39 49.96 9.68
N MET A 318 37.19 49.40 9.61
CA MET A 318 36.65 48.50 10.63
C MET A 318 37.24 47.09 10.53
N LYS A 319 37.52 46.59 9.32
CA LYS A 319 38.21 45.30 9.10
C LYS A 319 39.67 45.36 9.54
N ALA A 320 40.37 46.46 9.31
CA ALA A 320 41.74 46.68 9.80
C ALA A 320 41.82 46.73 11.33
N LYS A 321 40.71 47.02 12.00
CA LYS A 321 40.57 46.98 13.45
C LYS A 321 40.00 45.65 13.96
N ARG A 322 39.94 44.59 13.14
CA ARG A 322 39.44 43.27 13.55
C ARG A 322 40.54 42.21 13.48
N ASP A 323 40.59 41.35 14.50
CA ASP A 323 41.45 40.18 14.55
C ASP A 323 40.91 39.02 13.70
N ALA A 324 41.71 37.94 13.55
CA ALA A 324 41.36 36.74 12.78
C ALA A 324 40.04 36.08 13.21
N ASP A 325 39.65 36.21 14.49
CA ASP A 325 38.40 35.71 15.05
C ASP A 325 37.23 36.70 14.92
N GLY A 326 37.42 37.86 14.28
CA GLY A 326 36.39 38.86 14.02
C GLY A 326 36.11 39.86 15.14
N ASN A 327 36.85 39.78 16.26
CA ASN A 327 36.77 40.72 17.37
C ASN A 327 37.52 42.02 17.06
N LEU A 328 37.11 43.14 17.66
CA LEU A 328 37.84 44.39 17.48
C LEU A 328 39.15 44.38 18.28
N ILE A 329 40.25 44.72 17.62
CA ILE A 329 41.56 44.98 18.21
C ILE A 329 41.43 46.20 19.11
N MET A 330 41.67 46.02 20.40
CA MET A 330 41.75 47.14 21.34
C MET A 330 43.07 47.86 21.16
N ASP A 331 43.06 49.19 21.37
CA ASP A 331 44.27 50.01 21.34
C ASP A 331 45.14 49.69 22.56
N ASP A 332 46.47 49.76 22.44
CA ASP A 332 47.42 49.34 23.49
C ASP A 332 47.23 50.11 24.81
N LYS A 333 46.77 51.36 24.73
CA LYS A 333 46.44 52.17 25.91
C LYS A 333 45.24 51.63 26.67
N THR A 334 44.27 51.07 25.95
CA THR A 334 43.08 50.46 26.53
C THR A 334 43.39 49.13 27.19
N THR A 335 44.28 48.32 26.59
CA THR A 335 44.74 47.06 27.21
C THR A 335 45.51 47.34 28.50
N GLU A 336 46.46 48.29 28.48
CA GLU A 336 47.20 48.72 29.68
C GLU A 336 46.28 49.28 30.77
N PHE A 337 45.26 50.06 30.41
CA PHE A 337 44.28 50.59 31.36
C PHE A 337 43.48 49.46 32.02
N ILE A 338 43.01 48.49 31.23
CA ILE A 338 42.27 47.34 31.74
C ILE A 338 43.17 46.50 32.67
N GLU A 339 44.43 46.26 32.30
CA GLU A 339 45.39 45.55 33.14
C GLU A 339 45.64 46.26 34.47
N ARG A 340 45.89 47.58 34.45
CA ARG A 340 46.05 48.38 35.68
C ARG A 340 44.78 48.38 36.53
N PHE A 341 43.62 48.47 35.92
CA PHE A 341 42.34 48.41 36.62
C PHE A 341 42.11 47.03 37.28
N MET A 342 42.43 45.95 36.57
CA MET A 342 42.35 44.59 37.09
C MET A 342 43.34 44.35 38.23
N GLN A 343 44.57 44.85 38.13
CA GLN A 343 45.56 44.78 39.23
C GLN A 343 45.12 45.60 40.45
N LYS A 344 44.54 46.79 40.25
CA LYS A 344 44.00 47.60 41.35
C LYS A 344 42.81 46.91 42.03
N ASN A 345 41.94 46.26 41.27
CA ASN A 345 40.82 45.49 41.84
C ASN A 345 41.28 44.18 42.49
N ALA A 346 42.29 43.50 41.96
CA ALA A 346 42.85 42.32 42.59
C ALA A 346 43.54 42.67 43.92
N SER A 347 44.27 43.79 43.97
CA SER A 347 44.90 44.27 45.21
C SER A 347 43.90 44.82 46.23
N SER A 348 42.80 45.46 45.81
CA SER A 348 41.72 45.84 46.73
C SER A 348 40.99 44.62 47.29
N LYS A 349 40.76 43.59 46.46
CA LYS A 349 40.12 42.33 46.86
C LYS A 349 41.03 41.48 47.78
N ALA A 350 42.34 41.53 47.57
CA ALA A 350 43.33 40.92 48.47
C ALA A 350 43.39 41.67 49.82
N LYS A 351 43.26 43.00 49.83
CA LYS A 351 43.18 43.81 51.06
C LYS A 351 41.87 43.65 51.83
N SER A 352 40.78 43.21 51.18
CA SER A 352 39.52 42.88 51.87
C SER A 352 39.46 41.42 52.35
N ALA A 353 40.43 40.59 51.98
CA ALA A 353 40.51 39.17 52.33
C ALA A 353 41.59 38.85 53.38
N ALA A 354 42.36 39.86 53.80
CA ALA A 354 43.21 39.88 54.99
C ALA A 354 42.57 40.82 56.02
#